data_AF-A0A9C8ZHY0-F1
#
_entry.id   AF-A0A9C8ZHY0-F1
#
_cell.length_a   1.000
_cell.length_b   1.000
_cell.length_c   1.000
_cell.angle_alpha   90.00
_cell.angle_beta   90.00
_cell.angle_gamma   90.00
#
_symmetry.space_group_name_H-M   'P 1'
#
loop_
_entity.id
_entity.type
_entity.pdbx_description
1 polymer ?
#
loop_
_entity_poly.entity_id
_entity_poly.type
_entity_poly.pdbx_seq_one_letter_code
_entity_poly.pdbx_strand_id
1 'polypeptide(L)' 'MDPQKLDELARGVLDNLPSGFQALQQDMEKNLRAALQGALAKMELVTRDEFEIQSAVLQRSREKLEALEARVAALEEQLK' A
#
# COMPACT_ATOMS: atom_id res chain seq x y z
N MET A 1 -32.99 -15.93 -4.81
CA MET A 1 -32.84 -15.27 -6.12
C MET A 1 -31.86 -16.11 -6.91
N ASP A 2 -32.27 -16.67 -8.04
CA ASP A 2 -31.47 -17.67 -8.78
C ASP A 2 -30.28 -16.99 -9.49
N PRO A 3 -29.02 -17.39 -9.22
CA PRO A 3 -27.85 -16.80 -9.85
C PRO A 3 -27.84 -16.97 -11.38
N GLN A 4 -28.46 -18.03 -11.91
CA GLN A 4 -28.54 -18.25 -13.35
C GLN A 4 -29.42 -17.24 -14.09
N LYS A 5 -30.47 -16.72 -13.44
CA LYS A 5 -31.32 -15.67 -14.02
C LYS A 5 -30.64 -14.31 -14.02
N LEU A 6 -29.73 -14.08 -13.07
CA LEU A 6 -28.90 -12.88 -13.03
C LEU A 6 -27.89 -12.87 -14.18
N ASP A 7 -27.30 -14.01 -14.51
CA ASP A 7 -26.37 -14.14 -15.64
C ASP A 7 -27.05 -13.98 -17.00
N GLU A 8 -28.27 -14.50 -17.18
CA GLU A 8 -29.06 -14.30 -18.42
C GLU A 8 -29.47 -12.83 -18.61
N LEU A 9 -29.87 -12.14 -17.53
CA LEU A 9 -30.17 -10.71 -17.58
C LEU A 9 -28.90 -9.88 -17.87
N ALA A 10 -27.77 -10.25 -17.26
CA ALA A 10 -26.49 -9.59 -17.53
C ALA A 10 -26.04 -9.76 -18.99
N ARG A 11 -26.19 -10.96 -19.56
CA ARG A 11 -25.91 -11.23 -20.98
C ARG A 11 -26.82 -10.46 -21.92
N GLY A 12 -28.13 -10.46 -21.70
CA GLY A 12 -29.07 -9.73 -22.54
C GLY A 12 -28.86 -8.21 -22.53
N VAL A 13 -28.33 -7.66 -21.45
CA VAL A 13 -27.91 -6.24 -21.36
C VAL A 13 -26.59 -6.01 -22.10
N LEU A 14 -25.60 -6.89 -21.93
CA LEU A 14 -24.30 -6.82 -22.61
C LEU A 14 -24.42 -6.99 -24.13
N ASP A 15 -25.31 -7.86 -24.61
CA ASP A 15 -25.52 -8.14 -26.05
C ASP A 15 -26.27 -7.01 -26.77
N ASN A 16 -27.05 -6.20 -26.04
CA ASN A 16 -27.74 -5.02 -26.57
C ASN A 16 -27.00 -3.71 -26.29
N LEU A 17 -25.79 -3.77 -25.72
CA LEU A 17 -24.97 -2.59 -25.49
C LEU A 17 -24.43 -2.08 -26.86
N PRO A 18 -24.76 -0.85 -27.30
CA PRO A 18 -24.19 -0.32 -28.52
C PRO A 18 -22.66 -0.26 -28.41
N SER A 19 -21.95 -0.47 -29.52
CA SER A 19 -20.47 -0.48 -29.59
C SER A 19 -19.78 0.75 -28.96
N GLY A 20 -20.50 1.85 -28.77
CA GLY A 20 -20.06 3.02 -28.00
C GLY A 20 -19.79 2.75 -26.51
N PHE A 21 -20.31 1.67 -25.94
CA PHE A 21 -20.05 1.32 -24.53
C PHE A 21 -18.70 0.64 -24.29
N GLN A 22 -18.10 0.01 -25.29
CA GLN A 22 -16.72 -0.50 -25.16
C GLN A 22 -15.72 0.65 -24.97
N ALA A 23 -15.95 1.78 -25.65
CA ALA A 23 -15.17 3.00 -25.45
C ALA A 23 -15.40 3.58 -24.03
N LEU A 24 -16.66 3.60 -23.54
CA LEU A 24 -16.96 4.01 -22.17
C LEU A 24 -16.25 3.13 -21.12
N GLN A 25 -16.19 1.81 -21.33
CA GLN A 25 -15.49 0.90 -20.43
C GLN A 25 -13.99 1.22 -20.37
N GLN A 26 -13.36 1.42 -21.52
CA GLN A 26 -11.94 1.78 -21.60
C GLN A 26 -11.64 3.15 -20.97
N ASP A 27 -12.51 4.14 -21.20
CA ASP A 27 -12.37 5.46 -20.59
C ASP A 27 -12.55 5.42 -19.06
N MET A 28 -13.48 4.60 -18.58
CA MET A 28 -13.68 4.40 -17.15
C MET A 28 -12.48 3.71 -16.50
N GLU A 29 -11.94 2.67 -17.12
CA GLU A 29 -10.72 2.00 -16.66
C GLU A 29 -9.53 2.99 -16.60
N LYS A 30 -9.34 3.79 -17.65
CA LYS A 30 -8.28 4.80 -17.72
C LYS A 30 -8.43 5.85 -16.61
N ASN A 31 -9.64 6.34 -16.37
CA ASN A 31 -9.91 7.32 -15.32
C ASN A 31 -9.71 6.74 -13.92
N LEU A 32 -10.13 5.49 -13.68
CA LEU A 32 -9.87 4.79 -12.41
C LEU A 32 -8.38 4.61 -12.17
N ARG A 33 -7.63 4.18 -13.19
CA ARG A 33 -6.17 4.04 -13.11
C ARG A 33 -5.48 5.37 -12.81
N ALA A 34 -5.89 6.45 -13.48
CA ALA A 34 -5.36 7.79 -13.23
C ALA A 34 -5.69 8.29 -11.81
N ALA A 35 -6.91 8.04 -11.32
CA ALA A 35 -7.30 8.40 -9.97
C ALA A 35 -6.50 7.62 -8.91
N LEU A 36 -6.29 6.32 -9.11
CA LEU A 36 -5.47 5.49 -8.23
C LEU A 36 -3.99 5.93 -8.24
N GLN A 37 -3.43 6.20 -9.42
CA GLN A 37 -2.07 6.73 -9.53
C GLN A 37 -1.93 8.09 -8.85
N GLY A 38 -2.90 8.99 -9.04
CA GLY A 38 -2.92 10.30 -8.38
C GLY A 38 -3.08 10.20 -6.87
N ALA A 39 -3.85 9.23 -6.37
CA ALA A 39 -3.98 8.96 -4.94
C ALA A 39 -2.68 8.41 -4.34
N LEU A 40 -2.06 7.41 -5.00
CA LEU A 40 -0.79 6.82 -4.57
C LEU A 40 0.36 7.83 -4.62
N ALA A 41 0.39 8.76 -5.58
CA ALA A 41 1.39 9.81 -5.65
C ALA A 41 1.24 10.89 -4.55
N LYS A 42 0.03 11.04 -3.98
CA LYS A 42 -0.23 11.95 -2.86
C LYS A 42 0.07 11.32 -1.50
N MET A 43 0.12 9.99 -1.43
CA MET A 43 0.71 9.32 -0.29
C MET A 43 2.21 9.52 -0.45
N GLU A 44 2.89 10.14 0.51
CA GLU A 44 4.34 10.35 0.49
C GLU A 44 5.07 9.00 0.65
N LEU A 45 4.91 8.12 -0.34
CA LEU A 45 5.39 6.75 -0.32
C LEU A 45 6.90 6.79 -0.48
N VAL A 46 7.59 6.23 0.50
CA VAL A 46 9.00 5.90 0.38
C VAL A 46 9.14 4.60 -0.43
N THR A 47 10.25 4.48 -1.15
CA THR A 47 10.58 3.22 -1.82
C THR A 47 10.83 2.12 -0.78
N ARG A 48 10.67 0.86 -1.22
CA ARG A 48 10.94 -0.29 -0.36
C ARG A 48 12.39 -0.27 0.16
N ASP A 49 13.33 0.08 -0.70
CA ASP A 49 14.76 0.13 -0.36
C ASP A 49 15.06 1.21 0.70
N GLU A 50 14.47 2.41 0.55
CA GLU A 50 14.61 3.49 1.55
C GLU A 50 14.04 3.07 2.91
N PHE A 51 12.89 2.39 2.93
CA PHE A 51 12.31 1.85 4.16
C PHE A 51 13.25 0.84 4.83
N GLU A 52 13.81 -0.09 4.05
CA GLU A 52 14.73 -1.11 4.58
C GLU A 52 16.02 -0.50 5.14
N ILE A 53 16.56 0.51 4.46
CA ILE A 53 17.72 1.27 4.95
C ILE A 53 17.40 1.93 6.30
N GLN A 54 16.27 2.63 6.42
CA GLN A 54 15.91 3.30 7.66
C GLN A 54 15.63 2.30 8.79
N SER A 55 15.03 1.16 8.48
CA SER A 55 14.83 0.07 9.45
C SER A 55 16.18 -0.45 9.98
N ALA A 56 17.17 -0.63 9.11
CA ALA A 56 18.50 -1.06 9.52
C ALA A 56 19.22 -0.01 10.40
N VAL A 57 19.10 1.27 10.06
CA VAL A 57 19.63 2.37 10.87
C VAL A 57 18.98 2.40 12.26
N LEU A 58 17.67 2.23 12.32
CA LEU A 58 16.93 2.18 13.59
C LEU A 58 17.38 0.99 14.45
N GLN A 59 17.52 -0.19 13.85
CA GLN A 59 17.98 -1.40 14.53
C GLN A 59 19.36 -1.19 15.17
N ARG A 60 20.32 -0.68 14.39
CA ARG A 60 21.67 -0.36 14.89
C ARG A 60 21.64 0.70 16.01
N SER A 61 20.71 1.64 15.95
CA SER A 61 20.58 2.68 16.97
C SER A 61 20.06 2.11 18.29
N ARG A 62 19.12 1.16 18.24
CA ARG A 62 18.63 0.42 19.42
C ARG A 62 19.75 -0.38 20.08
N GLU A 63 20.52 -1.13 19.30
CA GLU A 63 21.66 -1.90 19.82
C GLU A 63 22.69 -1.01 20.52
N LYS A 64 22.98 0.16 19.95
CA LYS A 64 23.88 1.13 20.58
C LYS A 64 23.29 1.73 21.86
N LEU A 65 21.99 2.01 21.89
CA LEU A 65 21.31 2.51 23.09
C LEU A 65 21.37 1.47 24.22
N GLU A 66 21.02 0.22 23.94
CA GLU A 66 21.09 -0.88 24.91
C GLU A 66 22.50 -1.05 25.48
N ALA A 67 23.53 -0.99 24.64
CA ALA A 67 24.93 -1.07 25.08
C ALA A 67 25.34 0.12 25.97
N LEU A 68 24.87 1.34 25.66
CA LEU A 68 25.13 2.53 26.46
C LEU A 68 24.38 2.47 27.80
N GLU A 69 23.12 2.04 27.79
CA GLU A 69 22.31 1.84 29.00
C GLU A 69 22.97 0.84 29.94
N ALA A 70 23.43 -0.30 29.43
CA ALA A 70 24.17 -1.29 30.21
C ALA A 70 25.47 -0.73 30.81
N ARG A 71 26.21 0.06 30.03
CA ARG A 71 27.45 0.71 30.50
C ARG A 71 27.16 1.75 31.58
N VAL A 72 26.10 2.54 31.43
CA VAL A 72 25.69 3.53 32.45
C VAL A 72 25.28 2.82 33.73
N ALA A 73 24.45 1.77 33.65
CA ALA A 73 24.05 1.01 34.82
C ALA A 73 25.25 0.42 35.60
N ALA A 74 26.23 -0.14 34.88
CA ALA A 74 27.45 -0.66 35.49
C ALA A 74 28.28 0.43 36.20
N LEU A 75 28.33 1.64 35.63
CA LEU A 75 29.02 2.78 36.24
C LEU A 75 28.25 3.32 37.46
N GLU A 76 26.92 3.37 37.39
CA GLU A 76 26.07 3.77 38.51
C GLU A 76 26.18 2.80 39.70
N GLU A 77 26.35 1.50 39.43
CA GLU A 77 26.59 0.50 40.48
C GLU A 77 27.96 0.67 41.14
N GLN A 78 28.99 1.07 40.39
CA GLN A 78 30.33 1.35 40.94
C GLN A 78 30.40 2.63 41.78
N LEU A 79 29.47 3.56 41.58
CA LEU A 79 29.40 4.84 42.29
C LEU A 79 28.50 4.79 43.53
N LYS A 80 27.71 3.73 43.71
CA LYS A 80 26.94 3.45 44.92
C LYS A 80 27.80 2.75 45.97
#